data_AF-A0A7Y4FRK5-F1
#
_entry.id   AF-A0A7Y4FRK5-F1
#
_cell.length_a   1.000
_cell.length_b   1.000
_cell.length_c   1.000
_cell.angle_alpha   90.00
_cell.angle_beta   90.00
_cell.angle_gamma   90.00
#
_symmetry.space_group_name_H-M   'P 1'
#
loop_
_entity.id
_entity.type
_entity.pdbx_description
1 polymer ?
#
loop_
_entity_poly.entity_id
_entity_poly.type
_entity_poly.pdbx_seq_one_letter_code
_entity_poly.pdbx_strand_id
1 'polypeptide(L)'
;MTTPLLRNSQEEFIHKKIHQILLGEGYEHHEATRSCNFAIETYRTTASFGGRCGKCFDFCLAKARQLLAPVKKKATARKRKAAK
;
A
#
# COMPACT_ATOMS: atom_id res chain seq x y z
N MET A 1 1.21 4.37 19.39
CA MET A 1 0.77 4.43 17.97
C MET A 1 1.65 5.46 17.27
N THR A 2 2.53 5.02 16.38
CA THR A 2 3.49 5.90 15.70
C THR A 2 2.84 6.36 14.40
N THR A 3 2.33 7.59 14.36
CA THR A 3 1.88 8.20 13.10
C THR A 3 3.08 8.33 12.17
N PRO A 4 3.03 7.86 10.91
CA PRO A 4 4.09 8.11 9.97
C PRO A 4 4.25 9.61 9.81
N LEU A 5 5.47 10.12 9.94
CA LEU A 5 5.79 11.49 9.57
C LEU A 5 5.56 11.62 8.06
N LEU A 6 4.40 12.15 7.67
CA LEU A 6 4.06 12.50 6.30
C LEU A 6 4.98 13.66 5.91
N ARG A 7 5.94 13.41 5.00
CA ARG A 7 7.00 14.38 4.67
C ARG A 7 6.55 15.35 3.59
N ASN A 8 5.53 14.99 2.81
CA ASN A 8 5.03 15.77 1.68
C ASN A 8 3.49 15.73 1.60
N SER A 9 2.90 16.79 1.01
CA SER A 9 1.44 16.89 0.80
C SER A 9 0.85 15.75 -0.04
N GLN A 10 1.67 15.10 -0.86
CA GLN A 10 1.28 13.90 -1.62
C GLN A 10 1.07 12.68 -0.72
N GLU A 11 1.93 12.49 0.28
CA GLU A 11 1.79 11.38 1.24
C GLU A 11 0.55 11.59 2.10
N GLU A 12 0.29 12.83 2.52
CA GLU A 12 -0.95 13.19 3.23
C GLU A 12 -2.19 12.91 2.41
N PHE A 13 -2.16 13.25 1.11
CA PHE A 13 -3.25 12.96 0.19
C PHE A 13 -3.51 11.45 0.07
N ILE A 14 -2.45 10.67 -0.15
CA ILE A 14 -2.54 9.21 -0.26
C ILE A 14 -3.12 8.61 1.03
N HIS A 15 -2.60 9.02 2.19
CA HIS A 15 -3.07 8.55 3.49
C HIS A 15 -4.56 8.85 3.71
N LYS A 16 -4.97 10.11 3.56
CA LYS A 16 -6.37 10.52 3.79
C LYS A 16 -7.33 9.80 2.84
N LYS A 17 -6.99 9.70 1.56
CA LYS A 17 -7.86 9.10 0.55
C LYS A 17 -7.99 7.59 0.71
N ILE A 18 -6.89 6.88 0.97
CA ILE A 18 -6.94 5.43 1.23
C ILE A 18 -7.75 5.17 2.51
N HIS A 19 -7.53 5.95 3.56
CA HIS A 19 -8.29 5.82 4.81
C HIS A 19 -9.79 5.99 4.57
N GLN A 20 -10.21 7.04 3.86
CA GLN A 20 -11.62 7.26 3.51
C GLN A 20 -12.22 6.10 2.70
N ILE A 21 -11.48 5.57 1.72
CA ILE A 21 -11.95 4.45 0.90
C ILE A 21 -12.14 3.19 1.75
N LEU A 22 -11.16 2.85 2.60
CA LEU A 22 -11.21 1.65 3.42
C LEU A 22 -12.33 1.71 4.48
N LEU A 23 -12.57 2.89 5.06
CA LEU A 23 -13.72 3.08 5.94
C LEU A 23 -15.05 2.95 5.18
N GLY A 24 -15.12 3.48 3.95
CA GLY A 24 -16.29 3.30 3.07
C GLY A 24 -16.52 1.86 2.64
N GLU A 25 -15.47 1.04 2.58
CA GLU A 25 -15.53 -0.41 2.31
C GLU A 25 -15.92 -1.23 3.56
N GLY A 26 -15.95 -0.62 4.75
CA GLY A 26 -16.35 -1.28 6.00
C GLY A 26 -15.20 -1.92 6.79
N TYR A 27 -13.95 -1.58 6.49
CA TYR A 27 -12.79 -2.04 7.26
C TYR A 27 -12.67 -1.30 8.59
N GLU A 28 -12.14 -1.96 9.63
CA GLU A 28 -11.91 -1.33 10.92
C GLU A 28 -10.86 -0.23 10.85
N HIS A 29 -10.98 0.79 11.71
CA HIS A 29 -10.03 1.91 11.82
C HIS A 29 -8.57 1.44 11.97
N HIS A 30 -8.35 0.37 12.74
CA HIS A 30 -7.01 -0.17 12.97
C HIS A 30 -6.41 -0.81 11.70
N GLU A 31 -7.24 -1.53 10.93
CA GLU A 31 -6.88 -2.12 9.65
C GLU A 31 -6.63 -1.05 8.57
N ALA A 32 -7.50 -0.04 8.51
CA ALA A 32 -7.35 1.10 7.62
C ALA A 32 -6.04 1.86 7.89
N THR A 33 -5.74 2.13 9.16
CA THR A 33 -4.49 2.80 9.58
C THR A 33 -3.26 1.99 9.16
N ARG A 34 -3.25 0.67 9.41
CA ARG A 34 -2.15 -0.22 9.02
C ARG A 34 -1.91 -0.20 7.51
N SER A 35 -2.98 -0.16 6.74
CA SER A 35 -2.93 -0.17 5.27
C SER A 35 -2.48 1.15 4.69
N CYS A 36 -2.86 2.27 5.33
CA CYS A 36 -2.36 3.58 4.95
C CYS A 36 -0.86 3.71 5.21
N ASN A 37 -0.36 3.18 6.34
CA ASN A 37 1.08 3.15 6.63
C ASN A 37 1.85 2.36 5.56
N PHE A 38 1.32 1.20 5.16
CA PHE A 38 1.91 0.37 4.11
C PHE A 38 1.88 1.05 2.73
N ALA A 39 0.81 1.78 2.41
CA ALA A 39 0.73 2.56 1.19
C ALA A 39 1.75 3.71 1.14
N ILE A 40 2.00 4.39 2.26
CA ILE A 40 3.05 5.43 2.33
C ILE A 40 4.44 4.81 2.18
N GLU A 41 4.70 3.69 2.84
CA GLU A 41 5.98 2.97 2.70
C GLU A 41 6.19 2.50 1.26
N THR A 42 5.13 1.99 0.63
CA THR A 42 5.10 1.66 -0.79
C THR A 42 5.37 2.90 -1.63
N TYR A 43 4.72 4.04 -1.36
CA TYR A 43 4.95 5.28 -2.07
C TYR A 43 6.42 5.70 -1.99
N ARG A 44 7.04 5.66 -0.80
CA ARG A 44 8.44 6.05 -0.60
C ARG A 44 9.43 5.11 -1.30
N THR A 45 9.14 3.81 -1.32
CA THR A 45 9.99 2.81 -2.00
C THR A 45 9.77 2.78 -3.51
N THR A 46 8.56 3.08 -3.97
CA THR A 46 8.17 2.96 -5.38
C THR A 46 8.21 4.31 -6.12
N ALA A 47 8.30 5.46 -5.43
CA ALA A 47 8.41 6.78 -6.05
C ALA A 47 9.67 6.93 -6.94
N SER A 48 10.71 6.12 -6.71
CA SER A 48 11.88 6.05 -7.60
C SER A 48 11.57 5.40 -8.97
N PHE A 49 10.42 4.76 -9.17
CA PHE A 49 9.95 4.35 -10.50
C PHE A 49 9.30 5.54 -11.22
N GLY A 50 10.10 6.56 -11.51
CA GLY A 50 9.73 7.81 -12.20
C GLY A 50 9.28 7.61 -13.65
N GLY A 51 8.14 6.95 -13.86
CA GLY A 51 7.61 6.73 -15.21
C GLY A 51 6.19 6.18 -15.31
N ARG A 52 5.52 5.77 -14.21
CA ARG A 52 4.12 5.30 -14.28
C ARG A 52 3.11 6.45 -14.23
N CYS A 53 3.18 7.33 -15.23
CA CYS A 53 2.07 8.09 -15.82
C CYS A 53 0.87 8.33 -14.88
N GLY A 54 1.02 9.16 -13.84
CA GLY A 54 -0.08 9.66 -13.00
C GLY A 54 -0.82 8.64 -12.11
N LYS A 55 -0.46 7.35 -12.10
CA LYS A 55 -1.21 6.28 -11.41
C LYS A 55 -0.62 5.83 -10.08
N CYS A 56 0.24 6.64 -9.46
CA CYS A 56 0.88 6.30 -8.19
C CYS A 56 -0.14 6.04 -7.08
N PHE A 57 -1.25 6.80 -7.05
CA PHE A 57 -2.32 6.62 -6.08
C PHE A 57 -3.01 5.27 -6.23
N ASP A 58 -3.45 4.89 -7.43
CA ASP A 58 -4.07 3.59 -7.71
C ASP A 58 -3.15 2.43 -7.33
N PHE A 59 -1.85 2.55 -7.61
CA PHE A 59 -0.87 1.54 -7.20
C PHE A 59 -0.80 1.39 -5.68
N CYS A 60 -0.75 2.51 -4.95
CA CYS A 60 -0.74 2.51 -3.49
C CYS A 60 -2.05 1.96 -2.91
N LEU A 61 -3.20 2.31 -3.49
CA LEU A 61 -4.51 1.79 -3.09
C LEU A 61 -4.62 0.29 -3.33
N ALA A 62 -4.21 -0.20 -4.50
CA ALA A 62 -4.19 -1.63 -4.80
C ALA A 62 -3.29 -2.41 -3.82
N LYS A 63 -2.16 -1.82 -3.42
CA LYS A 63 -1.25 -2.41 -2.44
C LYS A 63 -1.81 -2.39 -1.01
N ALA A 64 -2.46 -1.30 -0.61
CA ALA A 64 -3.19 -1.24 0.66
C ALA A 64 -4.29 -2.30 0.73
N ARG A 65 -5.09 -2.45 -0.34
CA ARG A 65 -6.09 -3.51 -0.44
C ARG A 65 -5.49 -4.91 -0.46
N GLN A 66 -4.33 -5.13 -1.07
CA GLN A 66 -3.63 -6.42 -1.02
C GLN A 66 -3.19 -6.81 0.40
N LEU A 67 -2.94 -5.84 1.28
CA LEU A 67 -2.61 -6.08 2.68
C LEU A 67 -3.84 -6.51 3.51
N LEU A 68 -5.01 -5.95 3.19
CA LEU A 68 -6.28 -6.18 3.90
C LEU A 68 -7.10 -7.34 3.36
N ALA A 69 -7.06 -7.56 2.04
CA ALA A 69 -7.61 -8.76 1.48
C ALA A 69 -6.89 -9.92 2.15
N PRO A 70 -7.61 -10.92 2.70
CA PRO A 70 -6.95 -12.10 3.22
C PRO A 70 -6.17 -12.66 2.04
N VAL A 71 -4.84 -12.62 2.15
CA VAL A 71 -3.97 -13.35 1.27
C VAL A 71 -4.33 -14.81 1.51
N LYS A 72 -5.35 -15.30 0.81
CA LYS A 72 -5.51 -16.72 0.52
C LYS A 72 -4.21 -17.07 -0.16
N LYS A 73 -3.32 -17.64 0.65
CA LYS A 73 -1.98 -18.11 0.31
C LYS A 73 -1.94 -18.54 -1.15
N LYS A 74 -1.28 -17.74 -1.99
CA LYS A 74 -0.43 -18.32 -3.03
C LYS A 74 0.98 -17.83 -2.78
N ALA A 75 1.55 -18.37 -1.70
CA ALA A 75 2.95 -18.74 -1.72
C ALA A 75 3.16 -19.74 -2.86
N THR A 76 3.19 -19.25 -4.10
CA THR A 76 3.92 -19.96 -5.15
C THR A 76 5.37 -19.76 -4.76
N ALA A 77 5.88 -20.69 -3.94
CA ALA A 77 7.29 -20.88 -3.74
C ALA A 77 7.91 -20.96 -5.13
N ARG A 78 8.51 -19.85 -5.58
CA ARG A 78 9.35 -19.85 -6.76
C ARG A 78 10.57 -20.65 -6.35
N LYS A 79 10.52 -21.97 -6.53
CA LYS A 79 11.70 -22.84 -6.57
C LYS A 79 12.63 -22.16 -7.57
N ARG A 80 13.65 -21.45 -7.07
CA ARG A 80 14.85 -21.17 -7.86
C ARG A 80 15.36 -22.55 -8.23
N LYS A 81 15.14 -22.97 -9.48
CA LYS A 81 15.98 -24.00 -10.08
C LYS A 81 17.38 -23.39 -10.08
N ALA A 82 18.22 -23.81 -9.14
CA ALA A 82 19.65 -23.74 -9.30
C ALA A 82 19.94 -24.48 -10.61
N ALA A 83 20.25 -23.72 -11.65
CA ALA A 83 20.68 -24.26 -12.91
C ALA A 83 22.19 -24.07 -12.97
N LYS A 84 22.86 -25.22 -12.86
CA LYS A 84 24.27 -25.52 -13.13
C LYS A 84 25.29 -25.13 -12.06
#